data_AF-W1XJ33-F1
#
_entry.id   AF-W1XJ33-F1
#
_cell.length_a   1.000
_cell.length_b   1.000
_cell.length_c   1.000
_cell.angle_alpha   90.00
_cell.angle_beta   90.00
_cell.angle_gamma   90.00
#
_symmetry.space_group_name_H-M   'P 1'
#
loop_
_entity.id
_entity.type
_entity.pdbx_description
1 polymer ?
#
loop_
_entity_poly.entity_id
_entity_poly.type
_entity_poly.pdbx_seq_one_letter_code
_entity_poly.pdbx_strand_id
1 'polypeptide(L)' 'FDAATYAANWNTADTTDGHAIIKSILLCLWAFVGVESAAVSTGMVKNPKRTVPLATMLGTGLAGIVYIAATQVLSGM' A
#
# COMPACT_ATOMS: atom_id res chain seq x y z
N PHE A 1 -15.15 -7.50 15.34
CA PHE A 1 -14.86 -8.80 14.73
C PHE A 1 -16.13 -9.62 14.50
N ASP A 2 -16.63 -9.61 13.26
CA ASP A 2 -17.61 -10.58 12.77
C ASP A 2 -16.97 -11.42 11.65
N ALA A 3 -16.86 -12.74 11.89
CA ALA A 3 -16.22 -13.66 10.96
C ALA A 3 -16.98 -13.80 9.64
N ALA A 4 -18.30 -13.62 9.65
CA ALA A 4 -19.12 -13.67 8.44
C ALA A 4 -18.86 -12.46 7.53
N THR A 5 -18.80 -11.26 8.12
CA THR A 5 -18.41 -10.03 7.41
C THR A 5 -16.98 -10.10 6.87
N TYR A 6 -16.05 -10.71 7.63
CA TYR A 6 -14.66 -10.89 7.17
C TYR A 6 -14.56 -11.82 5.95
N ALA A 7 -15.28 -12.94 5.96
CA ALA A 7 -15.33 -13.86 4.82
C ALA A 7 -16.02 -13.24 3.60
N ALA A 8 -17.08 -12.45 3.82
CA ALA A 8 -17.81 -11.78 2.74
C ALA A 8 -16.97 -10.71 2.03
N ASN A 9 -16.08 -10.02 2.74
CA ASN A 9 -15.21 -8.98 2.18
C ASN A 9 -13.89 -9.52 1.60
N TRP A 10 -13.67 -10.84 1.61
CA TRP A 10 -12.45 -11.46 1.09
C TRP A 10 -12.32 -11.32 -0.44
N ASN A 11 -13.43 -11.49 -1.16
CA ASN A 11 -13.51 -11.24 -2.59
C ASN A 11 -14.88 -10.66 -2.94
N THR A 12 -14.96 -9.33 -3.07
CA THR A 12 -16.17 -8.63 -3.48
C THR A 12 -16.25 -8.41 -4.99
N ALA A 13 -15.32 -8.97 -5.76
CA ALA A 13 -15.40 -8.92 -7.20
C ALA A 13 -16.36 -10.01 -7.67
N ASP A 14 -17.52 -9.62 -8.20
CA ASP A 14 -18.48 -10.52 -8.87
C ASP A 14 -17.92 -11.11 -10.20
N THR A 15 -16.59 -11.26 -10.30
CA THR A 15 -15.83 -11.65 -11.50
C THR A 15 -14.85 -12.77 -11.15
N THR A 16 -14.28 -13.42 -12.16
CA THR A 16 -13.28 -14.48 -11.96
C THR A 16 -12.07 -14.02 -11.14
N ASP A 17 -11.53 -14.91 -10.29
CA ASP A 17 -10.45 -14.61 -9.34
C ASP A 17 -9.23 -13.93 -10.00
N GLY A 18 -8.85 -14.36 -11.20
CA GLY A 18 -7.73 -13.76 -11.94
C GLY A 18 -7.98 -12.30 -12.31
N HIS A 19 -9.22 -11.93 -12.65
CA HIS A 19 -9.58 -10.56 -12.97
C HIS A 19 -9.61 -9.66 -11.72
N ALA A 20 -10.10 -10.21 -10.61
CA ALA A 20 -10.08 -9.55 -9.30
C ALA A 20 -8.64 -9.26 -8.85
N ILE A 21 -7.75 -10.26 -8.94
CA ILE A 21 -6.33 -10.13 -8.59
C ILE A 21 -5.66 -9.02 -9.41
N ILE A 22 -5.85 -9.02 -10.74
CA ILE A 22 -5.23 -8.00 -11.61
C ILE A 22 -5.71 -6.59 -11.24
N LYS A 23 -7.01 -6.40 -10.99
CA LYS A 23 -7.54 -5.08 -10.58
C LYS A 23 -6.96 -4.63 -9.24
N SER A 24 -6.86 -5.54 -8.27
CA SER A 24 -6.25 -5.24 -6.96
C SER A 24 -4.76 -4.89 -7.09
N ILE A 25 -4.03 -5.59 -7.95
CA ILE A 25 -2.62 -5.28 -8.25
C ILE A 25 -2.49 -3.88 -8.87
N LEU A 26 -3.35 -3.51 -9.82
CA LEU A 26 -3.33 -2.17 -10.41
C LEU A 26 -3.56 -1.06 -9.38
N LEU A 27 -4.51 -1.24 -8.47
CA LEU A 27 -4.76 -0.31 -7.36
C LEU A 27 -3.57 -0.22 -6.41
N CYS A 28 -2.94 -1.36 -6.11
CA CYS A 28 -1.74 -1.43 -5.28
C CYS A 28 -0.55 -0.71 -5.95
N LEU A 29 -0.32 -0.95 -7.25
CA LEU A 29 0.74 -0.28 -8.01
C LEU A 29 0.49 1.23 -8.05
N TRP A 30 -0.75 1.66 -8.28
CA TRP A 30 -1.11 3.07 -8.27
C TRP A 30 -0.86 3.74 -6.91
N ALA A 31 -1.12 3.05 -5.81
CA ALA A 31 -0.83 3.55 -4.46
C ALA A 31 0.67 3.82 -4.21
N PHE A 32 1.57 3.13 -4.92
CA PHE A 32 3.02 3.33 -4.83
C PHE A 32 3.60 4.22 -5.94
N VAL A 33 2.79 4.61 -6.93
CA VAL A 33 3.19 5.62 -7.93
C VAL A 33 3.34 6.97 -7.21
N GLY A 34 4.59 7.41 -7.03
CA GLY A 34 4.92 8.65 -6.32
C GLY A 34 6.05 8.50 -5.32
N VAL A 35 6.37 7.28 -4.89
CA VAL A 35 7.54 7.00 -4.02
C VAL A 35 8.84 7.50 -4.65
N GLU A 36 8.94 7.44 -5.99
CA GLU A 36 10.08 7.96 -6.75
C GLU A 36 10.23 9.49 -6.66
N SER A 37 9.13 10.22 -6.45
CA SER A 37 9.16 11.68 -6.31
C SER A 37 9.84 12.13 -5.01
N ALA A 38 9.90 11.26 -3.99
CA ALA A 38 10.65 11.54 -2.77
C ALA A 38 12.17 11.68 -3.04
N ALA A 39 12.69 10.99 -4.06
CA ALA A 39 14.10 11.11 -4.48
C ALA A 39 14.38 12.40 -5.24
N VAL A 40 13.38 13.04 -5.87
CA VAL A 40 13.55 14.31 -6.59
C VAL A 40 13.86 15.46 -5.62
N SER A 41 13.45 15.37 -4.35
CA SER A 41 13.73 16.37 -3.31
C SER A 41 15.13 16.26 -2.67
N THR A 42 16.01 15.42 -3.22
CA THR A 42 17.40 15.20 -2.76
C THR A 42 18.21 16.49 -2.56
N GLY A 43 17.90 17.57 -3.28
CA GLY A 43 18.62 18.85 -3.19
C GLY A 43 18.41 19.64 -1.89
N MET A 44 17.38 19.35 -1.10
CA MET A 44 17.09 20.06 0.18
C MET A 44 17.55 19.30 1.43
N VAL A 45 18.06 18.08 1.28
CA VAL A 45 18.29 17.17 2.40
C VAL A 45 19.78 17.08 2.74
N LYS A 46 20.11 17.15 4.03
CA LYS A 46 21.49 16.98 4.51
C LYS A 46 21.93 15.52 4.27
N ASN A 47 23.04 15.34 3.56
CA ASN A 47 23.63 14.03 3.21
C ASN A 47 22.71 13.09 2.39
N PRO A 48 22.33 13.49 1.15
CA PRO A 48 21.29 12.82 0.36
C PRO A 48 21.60 11.35 0.01
N LYS A 49 22.88 10.95 -0.09
CA LYS A 49 23.29 9.55 -0.34
C LYS A 49 22.78 8.56 0.72
N ARG A 50 22.54 9.00 1.96
CA ARG A 50 22.03 8.15 3.05
C ARG A 50 20.60 8.46 3.41
N THR A 51 20.25 9.75 3.51
CA THR A 51 18.95 10.17 4.03
C THR A 51 17.80 9.81 3.08
N VAL A 52 18.02 9.89 1.77
CA VAL A 52 16.99 9.61 0.76
C VAL A 52 16.59 8.14 0.72
N PRO A 53 17.50 7.16 0.59
CA PRO A 53 17.11 5.75 0.60
C PRO A 53 16.48 5.33 1.94
N LEU A 54 16.96 5.86 3.07
CA LEU A 54 16.35 5.61 4.37
C LEU A 54 14.93 6.20 4.48
N ALA A 55 14.73 7.44 4.06
CA ALA A 55 13.43 8.09 4.06
C ALA A 55 12.42 7.36 3.17
N THR A 56 12.86 6.90 1.99
CA THR A 56 12.03 6.10 1.08
C THR A 56 11.67 4.75 1.69
N MET A 57 12.63 3.99 2.23
CA MET A 57 12.33 2.70 2.86
C MET A 57 11.43 2.84 4.09
N LEU A 58 11.70 3.83 4.95
CA LEU A 58 10.89 4.08 6.14
C LEU A 58 9.48 4.55 5.78
N GLY A 59 9.36 5.45 4.79
CA GLY A 59 8.08 5.93 4.28
C GLY A 59 7.23 4.80 3.69
N THR A 60 7.82 3.99 2.80
CA THR A 60 7.15 2.82 2.22
C THR A 60 6.77 1.79 3.28
N GLY A 61 7.67 1.52 4.25
CA GLY A 61 7.39 0.61 5.36
C GLY A 61 6.21 1.09 6.22
N LEU A 62 6.19 2.38 6.58
CA LEU A 62 5.09 2.97 7.33
C LEU A 62 3.77 2.92 6.54
N ALA A 63 3.80 3.27 5.26
CA ALA A 63 2.63 3.16 4.39
C ALA A 63 2.10 1.73 4.31
N GLY A 64 2.98 0.73 4.21
CA GLY A 64 2.61 -0.69 4.23
C GLY A 64 1.90 -1.11 5.52
N ILE A 65 2.40 -0.67 6.69
CA ILE A 65 1.75 -0.94 7.98
C ILE A 65 0.35 -0.34 8.02
N VAL A 66 0.19 0.91 7.57
CA VAL A 66 -1.10 1.59 7.52
C VAL A 66 -2.07 0.89 6.56
N TYR A 67 -1.59 0.43 5.39
CA TYR A 67 -2.43 -0.32 4.45
C TYR A 67 -2.93 -1.65 5.03
N ILE A 68 -2.08 -2.39 5.73
CA ILE A 68 -2.48 -3.64 6.39
C ILE A 68 -3.52 -3.34 7.46
N ALA A 69 -3.27 -2.35 8.34
CA ALA A 69 -4.22 -1.96 9.38
C ALA A 69 -5.57 -1.51 8.79
N ALA A 70 -5.55 -0.70 7.73
CA ALA A 70 -6.75 -0.26 7.04
C ALA A 70 -7.52 -1.43 6.41
N THR A 71 -6.81 -2.40 5.82
CA THR A 71 -7.41 -3.62 5.27
C THR A 71 -8.13 -4.41 6.36
N GLN A 72 -7.52 -4.58 7.54
CA GLN A 72 -8.17 -5.28 8.65
C GLN A 72 -9.45 -4.57 9.11
N VAL A 73 -9.43 -3.24 9.22
CA VAL A 73 -10.60 -2.44 9.61
C VAL A 73 -11.71 -2.53 8.55
N LEU A 74 -11.35 -2.42 7.26
CA LEU A 74 -12.29 -2.50 6.15
C LEU A 74 -12.92 -3.89 6.03
N SER A 75 -12.16 -4.96 6.30
CA SER A 75 -12.68 -6.33 6.33
C SER A 75 -13.52 -6.64 7.57
N GLY A 76 -13.65 -5.71 8.54
CA GLY A 76 -14.55 -5.87 9.69
C GLY A 76 -13.93 -6.52 10.93
N MET A 77 -12.60 -6.45 11.09
CA MET A 77 -11.95 -6.79 12.35
C MET A 77 -12.32 -5.82 13.47
#